data_AF-A0A522DPL1-F1
#
_entry.id   AF-A0A522DPL1-F1
#
_cell.length_a   1.000
_cell.length_b   1.000
_cell.length_c   1.000
_cell.angle_alpha   90.00
_cell.angle_beta   90.00
_cell.angle_gamma   90.00
#
_symmetry.space_group_name_H-M   'P 1'
#
loop_
_entity.id
_entity.type
_entity.pdbx_description
1 polymer ?
#
loop_
_entity_poly.entity_id
_entity_poly.type
_entity_poly.pdbx_seq_one_letter_code
_entity_poly.pdbx_strand_id
1 'polypeptide(L)'
;ASELAKLWPLIEQTEWLDWLLLSKRPERYVEILPKAWRDTPRHNVWTGATVENRETAETRCAALLDTPSALRFLSMEPLIEAVDLTRVQLFKSPPWPTPIGGAPWRNVLTGNGMGPSPMTGVLIESSLDHHIDWVIVGGESGKKARPFHLNWAHDLVAQCQAAGVPVFFKQAGDAPVLAMPEETSATMFEPGSCSTRLVQIKPKHAKGEDLAEWPEELRVRQFPEVRR
;
A
#
# COMPACT_ATOMS: atom_id res chain seq x y z
N ALA A 1 -9.68 -23.75 21.99
CA ALA A 1 -9.59 -22.28 21.85
C ALA A 1 -9.03 -21.96 20.47
N SER A 2 -9.58 -20.99 19.75
CA SER A 2 -9.02 -20.57 18.45
C SER A 2 -7.60 -20.03 18.64
N GLU A 3 -6.74 -20.11 17.62
CA GLU A 3 -5.37 -19.57 17.72
C GLU A 3 -5.35 -18.06 18.06
N LEU A 4 -6.36 -17.32 17.61
CA LEU A 4 -6.55 -15.90 17.99
C LEU A 4 -6.77 -15.72 19.49
N ALA A 5 -7.52 -16.61 20.14
CA ALA A 5 -7.76 -16.53 21.59
C ALA A 5 -6.48 -16.76 22.42
N LYS A 6 -5.46 -17.42 21.84
CA LYS A 6 -4.14 -17.57 22.47
C LYS A 6 -3.23 -16.36 22.17
N LEU A 7 -3.42 -15.71 21.03
CA LEU A 7 -2.61 -14.57 20.58
C LEU A 7 -2.82 -13.33 21.46
N TRP A 8 -4.06 -13.01 21.85
CA TRP A 8 -4.33 -11.77 22.58
C TRP A 8 -3.63 -11.69 23.94
N PRO A 9 -3.69 -12.73 24.81
CA PRO A 9 -2.93 -12.70 26.06
C PRO A 9 -1.41 -12.59 25.85
N LEU A 10 -0.87 -13.16 24.77
CA LEU A 10 0.55 -13.06 24.44
C LEU A 10 0.94 -11.61 24.08
N ILE A 11 0.14 -10.93 23.27
CA ILE A 11 0.36 -9.52 22.92
C ILE A 11 0.30 -8.64 24.18
N GLU A 12 -0.66 -8.89 25.07
CA GLU A 12 -0.80 -8.15 26.33
C GLU A 12 0.39 -8.37 27.28
N GLN A 13 1.02 -9.53 27.24
CA GLN A 13 2.20 -9.84 28.06
C GLN A 13 3.51 -9.35 27.44
N THR A 14 3.48 -8.81 26.22
CA THR A 14 4.69 -8.42 25.46
C THR A 14 4.58 -6.99 24.93
N GLU A 15 4.25 -6.04 25.81
CA GLU A 15 4.06 -4.62 25.44
C GLU A 15 5.33 -3.95 24.89
N TRP A 16 6.50 -4.56 25.08
CA TRP A 16 7.78 -4.09 24.50
C TRP A 16 7.98 -4.50 23.02
N LEU A 17 7.08 -5.31 22.46
CA LEU A 17 7.08 -5.70 21.05
C LEU A 17 6.01 -4.91 20.29
N ASP A 18 6.38 -4.45 19.09
CA ASP A 18 5.45 -3.91 18.11
C ASP A 18 4.92 -5.09 17.25
N TRP A 19 3.63 -5.39 17.39
CA TRP A 19 2.97 -6.51 16.74
C TRP A 19 2.32 -6.07 15.43
N LEU A 20 2.87 -6.55 14.31
CA LEU A 20 2.32 -6.33 12.97
C LEU A 20 1.28 -7.42 12.65
N LEU A 21 0.00 -7.06 12.72
CA LEU A 21 -1.09 -7.93 12.29
C LEU A 21 -1.35 -7.67 10.79
N LEU A 22 -0.98 -8.61 9.93
CA LEU A 22 -1.15 -8.52 8.48
C LEU A 22 -2.26 -9.45 7.98
N SER A 23 -3.16 -8.96 7.14
CA SER A 23 -4.26 -9.75 6.58
C SER A 23 -4.55 -9.41 5.11
N LYS A 24 -4.98 -10.43 4.35
CA LYS A 24 -5.63 -10.24 3.03
C LYS A 24 -7.14 -9.95 3.14
N ARG A 25 -7.66 -9.96 4.37
CA ARG A 25 -9.07 -9.76 4.75
C ARG A 25 -9.18 -8.75 5.90
N PRO A 26 -8.71 -7.50 5.73
CA PRO A 26 -8.69 -6.50 6.80
C PRO A 26 -10.09 -6.12 7.31
N GLU A 27 -11.15 -6.35 6.53
CA GLU A 27 -12.54 -6.17 6.97
C GLU A 27 -12.89 -6.99 8.21
N ARG A 28 -12.15 -8.07 8.49
CA ARG A 28 -12.35 -8.91 9.67
C ARG A 28 -11.75 -8.31 10.95
N TYR A 29 -10.93 -7.26 10.89
CA TYR A 29 -10.31 -6.70 12.10
C TYR A 29 -11.34 -6.26 13.12
N VAL A 30 -12.43 -5.62 12.69
CA VAL A 30 -13.51 -5.16 13.58
C VAL A 30 -14.19 -6.33 14.31
N GLU A 31 -14.21 -7.52 13.70
CA GLU A 31 -14.79 -8.73 14.30
C GLU A 31 -13.82 -9.43 15.26
N ILE A 32 -12.53 -9.50 14.89
CA ILE A 32 -11.55 -10.34 15.61
C ILE A 32 -10.80 -9.60 16.71
N LEU A 33 -10.66 -8.27 16.61
CA LEU A 33 -9.94 -7.49 17.61
C LEU A 33 -10.75 -7.45 18.93
N PRO A 34 -10.08 -7.63 20.09
CA PRO A 34 -10.70 -7.45 21.39
C PRO A 34 -11.47 -6.13 21.48
N LYS A 35 -12.68 -6.16 22.07
CA LYS A 35 -13.53 -4.96 22.18
C LYS A 35 -12.78 -3.78 22.81
N ALA A 36 -12.00 -4.04 23.86
CA ALA A 36 -11.20 -3.01 24.53
C ALA A 36 -10.21 -2.30 23.57
N TRP A 37 -9.64 -3.03 22.61
CA TRP A 37 -8.70 -2.46 21.64
C TRP A 37 -9.41 -1.70 20.51
N ARG A 38 -10.67 -2.03 20.23
CA ARG A 38 -11.49 -1.26 19.28
C ARG A 38 -11.96 0.06 19.88
N ASP A 39 -12.28 0.07 21.17
CA ASP A 39 -12.65 1.28 21.90
C ASP A 39 -11.42 2.16 22.18
N THR A 40 -10.26 1.54 22.43
CA THR A 40 -8.99 2.23 22.68
C THR A 40 -7.84 1.44 22.05
N PRO A 41 -7.40 1.81 20.82
CA PRO A 41 -6.33 1.11 20.13
C PRO A 41 -5.04 1.01 20.95
N ARG A 42 -4.47 -0.19 21.00
CA ARG A 42 -3.17 -0.41 21.65
C ARG A 42 -2.04 0.16 20.80
N HIS A 43 -1.14 0.91 21.42
CA HIS A 43 -0.01 1.56 20.74
C HIS A 43 0.95 0.56 20.06
N ASN A 44 1.10 -0.65 20.64
CA ASN A 44 2.01 -1.69 20.17
C ASN A 44 1.35 -2.74 19.26
N VAL A 45 0.12 -2.48 18.77
CA VAL A 45 -0.60 -3.35 17.83
C VAL A 45 -0.87 -2.56 16.54
N TRP A 46 -0.23 -2.97 15.45
CA TRP A 46 -0.33 -2.31 14.16
C TRP A 46 -1.12 -3.20 13.22
N THR A 47 -2.19 -2.67 12.65
CA THR A 47 -3.01 -3.41 11.69
C THR A 47 -2.53 -3.10 10.28
N GLY A 48 -2.47 -4.12 9.44
CA GLY A 48 -2.04 -3.94 8.06
C GLY A 48 -2.79 -4.82 7.09
N ALA A 49 -2.73 -4.40 5.83
CA ALA A 49 -3.35 -5.11 4.73
C ALA A 49 -2.31 -5.41 3.65
N THR A 50 -2.42 -6.59 3.05
CA THR A 50 -1.69 -6.85 1.79
C THR A 50 -2.41 -6.11 0.67
N VAL A 51 -1.71 -5.35 -0.16
CA VAL A 51 -2.27 -4.68 -1.35
C VAL A 51 -1.42 -5.03 -2.55
N GLU A 52 -2.04 -5.63 -3.56
CA GLU A 52 -1.34 -6.21 -4.71
C GLU A 52 -1.66 -5.45 -6.01
N ASN A 53 -2.79 -4.74 -6.05
CA ASN A 53 -3.36 -4.10 -7.24
C ASN A 53 -4.38 -3.01 -6.84
N ARG A 54 -4.94 -2.27 -7.81
CA ARG A 54 -5.95 -1.22 -7.62
C ARG A 54 -7.19 -1.74 -6.90
N GLU A 55 -7.74 -2.87 -7.33
CA GLU A 55 -8.95 -3.45 -6.73
C GLU A 55 -8.75 -3.74 -5.23
N THR A 56 -7.61 -4.34 -4.88
CA THR A 56 -7.26 -4.60 -3.48
C THR A 56 -6.92 -3.32 -2.73
N ALA A 57 -6.35 -2.30 -3.36
CA ALA A 57 -6.15 -0.99 -2.73
C ALA A 57 -7.50 -0.35 -2.39
N GLU A 58 -8.45 -0.33 -3.32
CA GLU A 58 -9.79 0.26 -3.13
C GLU A 58 -10.55 -0.44 -2.01
N THR A 59 -10.54 -1.77 -1.99
CA THR A 59 -11.30 -2.56 -1.01
C THR A 59 -10.60 -2.64 0.36
N ARG A 60 -9.30 -2.89 0.39
CA ARG A 60 -8.56 -3.17 1.63
C ARG A 60 -8.13 -1.91 2.36
N CYS A 61 -7.78 -0.82 1.66
CA CYS A 61 -7.51 0.45 2.32
C CYS A 61 -8.76 1.02 2.98
N ALA A 62 -9.94 0.89 2.36
CA ALA A 62 -11.20 1.31 2.96
C ALA A 62 -11.43 0.61 4.31
N ALA A 63 -11.36 -0.74 4.32
CA ALA A 63 -11.53 -1.53 5.53
C ALA A 63 -10.47 -1.24 6.61
N LEU A 64 -9.23 -0.96 6.20
CA LEU A 64 -8.14 -0.65 7.14
C LEU A 64 -8.31 0.75 7.76
N LEU A 65 -8.75 1.74 6.98
CA LEU A 65 -9.04 3.09 7.47
C LEU A 65 -10.22 3.11 8.45
N ASP A 66 -11.21 2.24 8.23
CA ASP A 66 -12.35 2.06 9.14
C ASP A 66 -11.99 1.28 10.42
N THR A 67 -10.86 0.58 10.44
CA THR A 67 -10.41 -0.18 11.61
C THR A 67 -9.78 0.76 12.65
N PRO A 68 -10.22 0.75 13.92
CA PRO A 68 -9.51 1.44 15.00
C PRO A 68 -8.11 0.85 15.15
N SER A 69 -7.08 1.67 14.96
CA SER A 69 -5.69 1.25 15.04
C SER A 69 -4.81 2.39 15.51
N ALA A 70 -3.76 2.06 16.25
CA ALA A 70 -2.70 3.01 16.57
C ALA A 70 -1.81 3.29 15.35
N LEU A 71 -1.69 2.31 14.45
CA LEU A 71 -0.89 2.41 13.23
C LEU A 71 -1.46 1.51 12.14
N ARG A 72 -1.54 2.01 10.92
CA ARG A 72 -2.02 1.31 9.73
C ARG A 72 -0.89 1.17 8.72
N PHE A 73 -0.59 -0.06 8.32
CA PHE A 73 0.45 -0.30 7.32
C PHE A 73 -0.04 -1.08 6.10
N LEU A 74 0.60 -0.86 4.96
CA LEU A 74 0.39 -1.66 3.75
C LEU A 74 1.59 -2.55 3.48
N SER A 75 1.36 -3.83 3.17
CA SER A 75 2.37 -4.72 2.61
C SER A 75 2.08 -4.94 1.13
N MET A 76 2.95 -4.41 0.28
CA MET A 76 2.82 -4.40 -1.18
C MET A 76 3.90 -5.29 -1.79
N GLU A 77 3.75 -6.60 -1.56
CA GLU A 77 4.81 -7.59 -1.79
C GLU A 77 4.31 -8.92 -2.42
N PRO A 78 4.43 -9.14 -3.74
CA PRO A 78 4.80 -8.19 -4.78
C PRO A 78 3.55 -7.48 -5.31
N LEU A 79 3.75 -6.35 -5.96
CA LEU A 79 2.72 -5.74 -6.78
C LEU A 79 2.45 -6.58 -8.03
N ILE A 80 1.17 -6.76 -8.35
CA ILE A 80 0.66 -7.40 -9.57
C ILE A 80 0.40 -6.34 -10.65
N GLU A 81 0.10 -5.10 -10.26
CA GLU A 81 0.03 -3.93 -11.14
C GLU A 81 0.51 -2.66 -10.42
N ALA A 82 0.68 -1.57 -11.18
CA ALA A 82 0.95 -0.25 -10.62
C ALA A 82 -0.24 0.25 -9.79
N VAL A 83 0.04 0.73 -8.57
CA VAL A 83 -0.97 1.25 -7.65
C VAL A 83 -0.67 2.71 -7.33
N ASP A 84 -1.69 3.56 -7.48
CA ASP A 84 -1.68 4.96 -7.09
C ASP A 84 -2.46 5.13 -5.78
N LEU A 85 -1.73 5.24 -4.67
CA LEU A 85 -2.28 5.48 -3.34
C LEU A 85 -2.77 6.91 -3.15
N THR A 86 -2.47 7.83 -4.08
CA THR A 86 -2.94 9.21 -4.03
C THR A 86 -4.36 9.36 -4.59
N ARG A 87 -4.85 8.36 -5.35
CA ARG A 87 -6.17 8.39 -6.01
C ARG A 87 -6.91 7.06 -5.91
N VAL A 88 -7.19 6.62 -4.69
CA VAL A 88 -7.94 5.39 -4.40
C VAL A 88 -9.45 5.67 -4.35
N GLN A 89 -10.25 4.87 -5.04
CA GLN A 89 -11.72 4.96 -4.99
C GLN A 89 -12.26 4.15 -3.80
N LEU A 90 -12.33 4.76 -2.62
CA LEU A 90 -12.83 4.07 -1.42
C LEU A 90 -14.35 3.92 -1.39
N PHE A 91 -15.07 4.70 -2.19
CA PHE A 91 -16.52 4.69 -2.24
C PHE A 91 -16.98 4.03 -3.53
N LYS A 92 -17.88 3.06 -3.43
CA LYS A 92 -18.65 2.63 -4.61
C LYS A 92 -19.41 3.84 -5.14
N SER A 93 -19.41 4.04 -6.45
CA SER A 93 -20.17 5.11 -7.09
C SER A 93 -21.59 5.15 -6.52
N PRO A 94 -22.08 6.31 -6.08
CA PRO A 94 -23.44 6.41 -5.57
C PRO A 94 -24.44 5.96 -6.65
N PRO A 95 -25.64 5.48 -6.27
CA PRO A 95 -26.65 5.01 -7.22
C PRO A 95 -27.27 6.14 -8.05
N TRP A 96 -27.02 7.42 -7.70
CA TRP A 96 -27.42 8.58 -8.49
C TRP A 96 -26.28 9.05 -9.42
N PRO A 97 -26.59 9.65 -10.57
CA PRO A 97 -25.59 10.16 -11.49
C PRO A 97 -24.65 11.14 -10.78
N THR A 98 -23.34 10.89 -10.87
CA THR A 98 -22.32 11.82 -10.37
C THR A 98 -22.43 13.12 -11.18
N PRO A 99 -22.80 14.25 -10.56
CA PRO A 99 -22.80 15.51 -11.28
C PRO A 99 -21.36 15.84 -11.66
N ILE A 100 -21.17 16.43 -12.85
CA ILE A 100 -19.97 17.11 -13.37
C ILE A 100 -18.80 17.14 -12.36
N GLY A 101 -17.79 16.27 -12.53
CA GLY A 101 -16.62 16.25 -11.62
C GLY A 101 -15.83 14.94 -11.49
N GLY A 102 -16.28 13.82 -12.06
CA GLY A 102 -15.58 12.53 -12.02
C GLY A 102 -16.02 11.60 -10.88
N ALA A 103 -15.25 10.54 -10.61
CA ALA A 103 -15.48 9.62 -9.50
C ALA A 103 -14.79 10.13 -8.20
N PRO A 104 -15.37 9.90 -7.01
CA PRO A 104 -14.73 10.27 -5.76
C PRO A 104 -13.41 9.50 -5.59
N TRP A 105 -12.42 10.15 -5.00
CA TRP A 105 -11.09 9.59 -4.82
C TRP A 105 -10.49 10.06 -3.50
N ARG A 106 -9.55 9.27 -2.98
CA ARG A 106 -8.85 9.52 -1.73
C ARG A 106 -7.36 9.30 -1.92
N ASN A 107 -6.56 10.25 -1.45
CA ASN A 107 -5.16 10.01 -1.14
C ASN A 107 -5.09 9.32 0.22
N VAL A 108 -4.90 8.00 0.23
CA VAL A 108 -4.91 7.21 1.47
C VAL A 108 -3.66 7.45 2.33
N LEU A 109 -2.61 8.05 1.77
CA LEU A 109 -1.40 8.43 2.50
C LEU A 109 -1.57 9.72 3.31
N THR A 110 -2.52 10.59 2.93
CA THR A 110 -2.74 11.90 3.60
C THR A 110 -4.15 12.05 4.17
N GLY A 111 -5.08 11.17 3.83
CA GLY A 111 -6.50 11.29 4.18
C GLY A 111 -7.28 12.30 3.32
N ASN A 112 -6.61 13.11 2.49
CA ASN A 112 -7.24 14.13 1.65
C ASN A 112 -7.88 13.53 0.39
N GLY A 113 -8.95 14.12 -0.11
CA GLY A 113 -9.60 13.63 -1.33
C GLY A 113 -10.85 14.39 -1.71
N MET A 114 -11.55 13.86 -2.70
CA MET A 114 -12.85 14.37 -3.15
C MET A 114 -13.92 13.34 -2.85
N GLY A 115 -14.98 13.77 -2.17
CA GLY A 115 -16.13 12.93 -1.81
C GLY A 115 -17.45 13.65 -2.12
N PRO A 116 -18.55 12.91 -2.32
CA PRO A 116 -19.85 13.53 -2.50
C PRO A 116 -20.28 14.22 -1.20
N SER A 117 -20.67 15.49 -1.31
CA SER A 117 -21.33 16.22 -0.23
C SER A 117 -22.58 15.46 0.21
N PRO A 118 -22.78 15.17 1.50
CA PRO A 118 -23.99 14.52 2.00
C PRO A 118 -25.28 15.31 1.70
N MET A 119 -25.16 16.64 1.53
CA MET A 119 -26.29 17.54 1.33
C MET A 119 -26.66 17.71 -0.15
N THR A 120 -25.67 17.75 -1.04
CA THR A 120 -25.88 18.11 -2.45
C THR A 120 -25.48 17.02 -3.44
N GLY A 121 -24.76 15.98 -3.00
CA GLY A 121 -24.19 14.94 -3.88
C GLY A 121 -23.05 15.43 -4.79
N VAL A 122 -22.73 16.73 -4.76
CA VAL A 122 -21.63 17.35 -5.52
C VAL A 122 -20.31 16.94 -4.90
N LEU A 123 -19.30 16.65 -5.72
CA LEU A 123 -17.97 16.36 -5.22
C LEU A 123 -17.33 17.61 -4.59
N ILE A 124 -16.91 17.47 -3.34
CA ILE A 124 -16.23 18.50 -2.57
C ILE A 124 -14.93 17.93 -2.00
N GLU A 125 -13.98 18.82 -1.72
CA GLU A 125 -12.82 18.47 -0.90
C GLU A 125 -13.26 17.96 0.46
N SER A 126 -12.61 16.89 0.91
CA SER A 126 -12.84 16.27 2.19
C SER A 126 -11.53 15.69 2.69
N SER A 127 -11.35 15.64 4.01
CA SER A 127 -10.24 14.95 4.65
C SER A 127 -10.78 13.89 5.61
N LEU A 128 -10.01 12.82 5.79
CA LEU A 128 -10.20 11.85 6.86
C LEU A 128 -9.14 12.09 7.94
N ASP A 129 -9.53 11.88 9.20
CA ASP A 129 -8.57 11.95 10.32
C ASP A 129 -7.58 10.77 10.31
N HIS A 130 -7.91 9.70 9.58
CA HIS A 130 -7.08 8.51 9.44
C HIS A 130 -6.46 8.42 8.03
N HIS A 131 -5.22 7.95 7.99
CA HIS A 131 -4.45 7.67 6.79
C HIS A 131 -3.61 6.40 7.00
N ILE A 132 -2.87 6.01 5.96
CA ILE A 132 -1.86 4.95 6.03
C ILE A 132 -0.57 5.54 6.59
N ASP A 133 -0.07 4.93 7.65
CA ASP A 133 1.07 5.42 8.43
C ASP A 133 2.41 4.82 7.96
N TRP A 134 2.39 3.68 7.27
CA TRP A 134 3.61 3.01 6.81
C TRP A 134 3.36 2.11 5.59
N VAL A 135 4.30 2.10 4.64
CA VAL A 135 4.23 1.23 3.45
C VAL A 135 5.47 0.35 3.36
N ILE A 136 5.26 -0.95 3.15
CA ILE A 136 6.31 -1.92 2.89
C ILE A 136 6.18 -2.38 1.44
N VAL A 137 7.27 -2.34 0.68
CA VAL A 137 7.33 -2.79 -0.72
C VAL A 137 8.44 -3.81 -0.91
N GLY A 138 8.22 -4.80 -1.76
CA GLY A 138 9.20 -5.87 -1.99
C GLY A 138 8.76 -6.95 -2.96
N GLY A 139 9.71 -7.78 -3.38
CA GLY A 139 9.47 -8.92 -4.27
C GLY A 139 9.35 -10.26 -3.55
N GLU A 140 8.83 -11.26 -4.29
CA GLU A 140 8.79 -12.65 -3.83
C GLU A 140 10.15 -13.33 -3.95
N SER A 141 10.39 -14.30 -3.07
CA SER A 141 11.53 -15.22 -3.18
C SER A 141 11.06 -16.59 -3.67
N GLY A 142 11.95 -17.32 -4.33
CA GLY A 142 11.77 -18.68 -4.82
C GLY A 142 11.70 -18.79 -6.33
N LYS A 143 11.82 -20.02 -6.84
CA LYS A 143 11.86 -20.35 -8.28
C LYS A 143 10.61 -19.94 -9.07
N LYS A 144 9.51 -19.62 -8.37
CA LYS A 144 8.23 -19.19 -8.95
C LYS A 144 7.88 -17.74 -8.58
N ALA A 145 8.86 -16.96 -8.15
CA ALA A 145 8.68 -15.56 -7.82
C ALA A 145 8.06 -14.81 -9.02
N ARG A 146 7.00 -14.06 -8.76
CA ARG A 146 6.42 -13.18 -9.77
C ARG A 146 7.38 -12.04 -10.13
N PRO A 147 7.30 -11.49 -11.35
CA PRO A 147 8.04 -10.30 -11.72
C PRO A 147 7.82 -9.15 -10.72
N PHE A 148 8.91 -8.59 -10.20
CA PHE A 148 8.88 -7.41 -9.33
C PHE A 148 9.29 -6.18 -10.14
N HIS A 149 8.32 -5.33 -10.47
CA HIS A 149 8.56 -4.17 -11.32
C HIS A 149 9.20 -3.03 -10.54
N LEU A 150 10.46 -2.73 -10.86
CA LEU A 150 11.23 -1.66 -10.22
C LEU A 150 10.62 -0.27 -10.45
N ASN A 151 10.00 -0.02 -11.60
CA ASN A 151 9.29 1.23 -11.87
C ASN A 151 8.13 1.43 -10.90
N TRP A 152 7.33 0.38 -10.63
CA TRP A 152 6.19 0.48 -9.72
C TRP A 152 6.64 0.69 -8.27
N ALA A 153 7.74 0.05 -7.86
CA ALA A 153 8.34 0.28 -6.55
C ALA A 153 8.85 1.72 -6.41
N HIS A 154 9.50 2.25 -7.45
CA HIS A 154 9.98 3.63 -7.49
C HIS A 154 8.83 4.62 -7.35
N ASP A 155 7.78 4.46 -8.16
CA ASP A 155 6.60 5.32 -8.11
C ASP A 155 5.90 5.27 -6.74
N LEU A 156 5.83 4.09 -6.12
CA LEU A 156 5.26 3.93 -4.79
C LEU A 156 6.09 4.63 -3.71
N VAL A 157 7.43 4.51 -3.77
CA VAL A 157 8.34 5.22 -2.85
C VAL A 157 8.20 6.72 -3.01
N ALA A 158 8.13 7.23 -4.24
CA ALA A 158 7.94 8.65 -4.51
C ALA A 158 6.60 9.17 -3.96
N GLN A 159 5.51 8.41 -4.11
CA GLN A 159 4.21 8.75 -3.51
C GLN A 159 4.30 8.85 -1.97
N CYS A 160 4.97 7.91 -1.32
CA CYS A 160 5.14 7.91 0.14
C CYS A 160 5.99 9.10 0.60
N GLN A 161 7.13 9.35 -0.05
CA GLN A 161 8.01 10.48 0.24
C GLN A 161 7.29 11.82 0.08
N ALA A 162 6.51 12.00 -1.00
CA ALA A 162 5.72 13.21 -1.23
C ALA A 162 4.65 13.43 -0.16
N ALA A 163 4.10 12.35 0.42
CA ALA A 163 3.14 12.41 1.51
C ALA A 163 3.77 12.50 2.91
N GLY A 164 5.10 12.36 3.02
CA GLY A 164 5.79 12.26 4.32
C GLY A 164 5.50 10.95 5.07
N VAL A 165 5.01 9.91 4.38
CA VAL A 165 4.73 8.60 4.95
C VAL A 165 5.99 7.74 4.88
N PRO A 166 6.47 7.18 6.01
CA PRO A 166 7.59 6.24 6.02
C PRO A 166 7.37 5.08 5.03
N VAL A 167 8.42 4.72 4.31
CA VAL A 167 8.40 3.58 3.38
C VAL A 167 9.60 2.66 3.58
N PHE A 168 9.34 1.36 3.50
CA PHE A 168 10.34 0.32 3.69
C PHE A 168 10.45 -0.56 2.44
N PHE A 169 11.53 -0.37 1.68
CA PHE A 169 11.92 -1.29 0.63
C PHE A 169 12.62 -2.50 1.26
N LYS A 170 11.93 -3.64 1.26
CA LYS A 170 12.43 -4.84 1.91
C LYS A 170 13.51 -5.52 1.10
N GLN A 171 13.16 -5.95 -0.11
CA GLN A 171 14.03 -6.64 -1.07
C GLN A 171 13.37 -6.65 -2.45
N ALA A 172 14.13 -6.82 -3.53
CA ALA A 172 13.56 -6.90 -4.87
C ALA A 172 13.04 -8.29 -5.26
N GLY A 173 13.34 -9.32 -4.45
CA GLY A 173 12.98 -10.71 -4.74
C GLY A 173 13.88 -11.36 -5.80
N ASP A 174 13.47 -12.53 -6.28
CA ASP A 174 14.26 -13.34 -7.23
C ASP A 174 13.94 -13.05 -8.71
N ALA A 175 12.95 -12.20 -8.98
CA ALA A 175 12.52 -11.84 -10.34
C ALA A 175 12.33 -10.33 -10.57
N PRO A 176 13.30 -9.46 -10.22
CA PRO A 176 13.18 -8.03 -10.49
C PRO A 176 13.20 -7.76 -12.00
N VAL A 177 12.28 -6.88 -12.45
CA VAL A 177 12.16 -6.46 -13.83
C VAL A 177 12.08 -4.93 -13.92
N LEU A 178 12.58 -4.38 -15.02
CA LEU A 178 12.53 -2.97 -15.32
C LEU A 178 11.81 -2.76 -16.66
N ALA A 179 10.76 -1.94 -16.66
CA ALA A 179 10.08 -1.51 -17.86
C ALA A 179 10.85 -0.34 -18.48
N MET A 180 11.24 -0.49 -19.75
CA MET A 180 11.97 0.50 -20.52
C MET A 180 11.19 0.81 -21.81
N PRO A 181 11.17 2.07 -22.28
CA PRO A 181 10.62 2.39 -23.60
C PRO A 181 11.30 1.54 -24.68
N GLU A 182 10.55 1.06 -25.66
CA GLU A 182 11.14 0.51 -26.86
C GLU A 182 11.79 1.65 -27.67
N GLU A 183 13.03 1.44 -28.11
CA GLU A 183 13.66 2.36 -29.06
C GLU A 183 12.90 2.26 -30.39
N THR A 184 12.03 3.24 -30.66
CA THR A 184 11.44 3.39 -31.98
C THR A 184 12.53 3.89 -32.93
N SER A 185 12.92 3.05 -33.90
CA SER A 185 13.74 3.53 -35.02
C SER A 185 13.01 4.71 -35.66
N ALA A 186 13.73 5.78 -35.99
CA ALA A 186 13.19 7.11 -36.37
C ALA A 186 12.32 7.16 -37.65
N THR A 187 11.88 6.02 -38.19
CA THR A 187 11.01 5.91 -39.35
C THR A 187 9.63 5.43 -38.94
N MET A 188 8.67 6.36 -38.93
CA MET A 188 7.24 6.24 -38.60
C MET A 188 6.89 6.46 -37.12
N PHE A 189 6.61 7.74 -36.82
CA PHE A 189 6.04 8.19 -35.55
C PHE A 189 4.51 8.02 -35.63
N GLU A 190 3.95 6.99 -34.99
CA GLU A 190 2.52 6.98 -34.67
C GLU A 190 2.31 7.65 -33.30
N PRO A 191 1.61 8.80 -33.23
CA PRO A 191 1.36 9.46 -31.95
C PRO A 191 0.52 8.54 -31.04
N GLY A 192 1.12 8.06 -29.94
CA GLY A 192 0.43 7.30 -28.90
C GLY A 192 0.84 5.84 -28.74
N SER A 193 1.70 5.29 -29.62
CA SER A 193 2.25 3.93 -29.46
C SER A 193 3.60 3.99 -28.75
N CYS A 194 3.61 4.08 -27.42
CA CYS A 194 4.81 3.86 -26.62
C CYS A 194 4.80 2.40 -26.17
N SER A 195 5.37 1.52 -26.99
CA SER A 195 5.60 0.13 -26.60
C SER A 195 6.70 0.07 -25.54
N THR A 196 6.51 -0.76 -24.51
CA THR A 196 7.48 -0.93 -23.40
C THR A 196 7.98 -2.36 -23.38
N ARG A 197 9.30 -2.54 -23.30
CA ARG A 197 9.93 -3.84 -23.08
C ARG A 197 10.28 -4.06 -21.62
N LEU A 198 10.09 -5.29 -21.13
CA LEU A 198 10.52 -5.69 -19.80
C LEU A 198 11.93 -6.29 -19.86
N VAL A 199 12.83 -5.72 -19.07
CA VAL A 199 14.21 -6.21 -18.91
C VAL A 199 14.33 -6.87 -17.54
N GLN A 200 14.63 -8.17 -17.51
CA GLN A 200 14.92 -8.86 -16.24
C GLN A 200 16.28 -8.41 -15.71
N ILE A 201 16.31 -7.99 -14.45
CA ILE A 201 17.51 -7.64 -13.73
C ILE A 201 18.00 -8.89 -12.98
N LYS A 202 19.30 -9.17 -13.05
CA LYS A 202 19.91 -10.24 -12.26
C LYS A 202 20.59 -9.62 -11.03
N PRO A 203 20.01 -9.73 -9.83
CA PRO A 203 20.66 -9.23 -8.63
C PRO A 203 21.96 -10.01 -8.35
N LYS A 204 22.93 -9.35 -7.73
CA LYS A 204 24.22 -9.96 -7.36
C LYS A 204 24.08 -10.78 -6.08
N HIS A 205 23.32 -10.26 -5.11
CA HIS A 205 22.98 -10.96 -3.88
C HIS A 205 21.62 -11.65 -3.98
N ALA A 206 21.44 -12.70 -3.17
CA ALA A 206 20.20 -13.47 -3.15
C ALA A 206 19.01 -12.55 -2.87
N LYS A 207 17.92 -12.74 -3.63
CA LYS A 207 16.66 -12.00 -3.47
C LYS A 207 16.78 -10.47 -3.60
N GLY A 208 17.91 -9.94 -4.06
CA GLY A 208 18.09 -8.49 -4.16
C GLY A 208 18.05 -7.76 -2.82
N GLU A 209 18.58 -8.37 -1.75
CA GLU A 209 18.49 -7.85 -0.37
C GLU A 209 19.48 -6.72 -0.06
N ASP A 210 20.56 -6.61 -0.83
CA ASP A 210 21.54 -5.51 -0.73
C ASP A 210 21.01 -4.25 -1.43
N LEU A 211 20.76 -3.20 -0.65
CA LEU A 211 20.25 -1.93 -1.15
C LEU A 211 21.22 -1.24 -2.11
N ALA A 212 22.53 -1.48 -1.99
CA ALA A 212 23.52 -0.84 -2.85
C ALA A 212 23.37 -1.24 -4.34
N GLU A 213 22.68 -2.36 -4.62
CA GLU A 213 22.39 -2.82 -5.99
C GLU A 213 21.29 -2.00 -6.68
N TRP A 214 20.45 -1.32 -5.92
CA TRP A 214 19.27 -0.61 -6.44
C TRP A 214 19.57 0.88 -6.63
N PRO A 215 18.79 1.59 -7.48
CA PRO A 215 18.83 3.05 -7.57
C PRO A 215 18.66 3.71 -6.20
N GLU A 216 19.27 4.89 -6.00
CA GLU A 216 19.33 5.57 -4.70
C GLU A 216 17.94 5.78 -4.08
N GLU A 217 16.96 6.06 -4.92
CA GLU A 217 15.57 6.30 -4.56
C GLU A 217 14.92 5.08 -3.90
N LEU A 218 15.34 3.86 -4.27
CA LEU A 218 14.86 2.61 -3.68
C LEU A 218 15.65 2.15 -2.45
N ARG A 219 16.73 2.85 -2.08
CA ARG A 219 17.56 2.52 -0.90
C ARG A 219 16.94 3.02 0.41
N VAL A 220 15.66 2.75 0.59
CA VAL A 220 14.87 3.31 1.69
C VAL A 220 14.38 2.21 2.63
N ARG A 221 14.67 2.35 3.93
CA ARG A 221 14.22 1.45 5.00
C ARG A 221 13.78 2.27 6.22
N GLN A 222 12.75 3.07 6.04
CA GLN A 222 12.20 3.91 7.09
C GLN A 222 11.17 3.12 7.90
N PHE A 223 11.18 3.33 9.21
CA PHE A 223 10.18 2.82 10.14
C PHE A 223 9.33 3.99 10.65
N PRO A 224 8.05 3.75 10.98
CA PRO A 224 7.21 4.78 11.57
C PRO A 224 7.65 5.11 13.00
N GLU A 225 7.41 6.34 13.42
CA GLU A 225 7.61 6.74 14.81
C GLU A 225 6.50 6.16 15.69
N VAL A 226 6.88 5.39 16.71
CA VAL A 226 5.94 4.77 17.64
C VAL A 226 5.70 5.74 18.80
N ARG A 227 4.50 6.33 18.88
CA ARG A 227 4.10 7.13 20.04
C ARG A 227 3.74 6.16 21.17
N ARG A 228 4.62 6.04 22.16
CA ARG A 228 4.46 5.22 23.37
C ARG A 228 4.01 6.07 24.55
#